data_AF-A0AAU8KB50-F1
#
_entry.id   AF-A0AAU8KB50-F1
#
_cell.length_a   1.000
_cell.length_b   1.000
_cell.length_c   1.000
_cell.angle_alpha   90.00
_cell.angle_beta   90.00
_cell.angle_gamma   90.00
#
_symmetry.space_group_name_H-M   'P 1'
#
loop_
_entity.id
_entity.type
_entity.pdbx_description
1 polymer ?
#
loop_
_entity_poly.entity_id
_entity_poly.type
_entity_poly.pdbx_seq_one_letter_code
_entity_poly.pdbx_strand_id
1 'polypeptide(L)'
;MATIKPRHPADLGLGGLEALAEFVAPTAPITVAVLPRRLDNLGFVSMSDRVASNDVEADYRARCEEIAAELRQRPYIDEVTVACTETHTCSHCGLRWEELTADEAADDSTNQDEHSVEGEPVCCCEAIDAFRTERGIPALQRDGAA
;
A
#
# COMPACT_ATOMS: atom_id res chain seq x y z
N MET A 1 -6.60 -8.76 2.94
CA MET A 1 -7.89 -9.39 2.59
C MET A 1 -7.94 -10.79 3.18
N ALA A 2 -9.13 -11.28 3.55
CA ALA A 2 -9.32 -12.65 4.00
C ALA A 2 -10.57 -13.27 3.36
N THR A 3 -10.46 -14.53 2.97
CA THR A 3 -11.54 -15.34 2.41
C THR A 3 -12.07 -16.25 3.51
N ILE A 4 -13.38 -16.20 3.75
CA ILE A 4 -14.08 -16.87 4.83
C ILE A 4 -14.91 -18.03 4.24
N LYS A 5 -14.82 -19.20 4.87
CA LYS A 5 -15.66 -20.36 4.60
C LYS A 5 -16.52 -20.67 5.83
N PRO A 6 -17.61 -19.90 6.04
CA PRO A 6 -18.42 -20.03 7.25
C PRO A 6 -19.17 -21.36 7.24
N ARG A 7 -19.11 -22.09 8.36
CA ARG A 7 -19.82 -23.35 8.59
C ARG A 7 -20.99 -23.16 9.56
N HIS A 8 -20.90 -22.16 10.43
CA HIS A 8 -21.91 -21.80 11.42
C HIS A 8 -22.15 -20.27 11.47
N PRO A 9 -23.33 -19.80 11.92
CA PRO A 9 -23.61 -18.38 12.10
C PRO A 9 -22.60 -17.67 13.01
N ALA A 10 -22.13 -18.37 14.04
CA ALA A 10 -21.14 -17.87 14.98
C ALA A 10 -19.80 -17.50 14.30
N ASP A 11 -19.45 -18.13 13.17
CA ASP A 11 -18.22 -17.84 12.41
C ASP A 11 -18.24 -16.41 11.83
N LEU A 12 -19.43 -15.83 11.65
CA LEU A 12 -19.64 -14.47 11.16
C LEU A 12 -20.07 -13.49 12.27
N GLY A 13 -20.02 -13.91 13.54
CA GLY A 13 -20.48 -13.11 14.66
C GLY A 13 -22.01 -13.00 14.77
N LEU A 14 -22.76 -13.87 14.09
CA LEU A 14 -24.23 -13.90 14.07
C LEU A 14 -24.83 -14.88 15.10
N GLY A 15 -24.10 -15.16 16.18
CA GLY A 15 -24.57 -16.05 17.24
C GLY A 15 -25.83 -15.51 17.93
N GLY A 16 -26.76 -16.40 18.28
CA GLY A 16 -28.04 -16.09 18.90
C GLY A 16 -29.21 -15.96 17.91
N LEU A 17 -28.95 -15.92 16.60
CA LEU A 17 -29.97 -15.89 15.56
C LEU A 17 -30.51 -17.27 15.17
N GLU A 18 -29.90 -18.35 15.67
CA GLU A 18 -30.29 -19.74 15.37
C GLU A 18 -31.72 -20.07 15.83
N ALA A 19 -32.24 -19.34 16.81
CA ALA A 19 -33.61 -19.49 17.29
C ALA A 19 -34.65 -18.74 16.42
N LEU A 20 -34.20 -17.84 15.53
CA LEU A 20 -35.06 -16.95 14.74
C LEU A 20 -34.97 -17.19 13.23
N ALA A 21 -33.89 -17.80 12.75
CA ALA A 21 -33.66 -18.04 11.33
C ALA A 21 -32.91 -19.35 11.08
N GLU A 22 -33.19 -19.98 9.94
CA GLU A 22 -32.41 -21.10 9.42
C GLU A 22 -31.18 -20.56 8.68
N PHE A 23 -30.00 -21.08 9.02
CA PHE A 23 -28.76 -20.69 8.36
C PHE A 23 -28.46 -21.61 7.19
N VAL A 24 -28.44 -21.04 5.98
CA VAL A 24 -28.00 -21.73 4.78
C VAL A 24 -26.53 -21.35 4.54
N ALA A 25 -25.64 -22.34 4.59
CA ALA A 25 -24.23 -22.11 4.31
C ALA A 25 -24.04 -21.56 2.88
N PRO A 26 -23.25 -20.49 2.69
CA PRO A 26 -23.02 -19.94 1.37
C PRO A 26 -22.30 -20.97 0.48
N THR A 27 -22.71 -21.04 -0.79
CA THR A 27 -22.13 -21.95 -1.79
C THR A 27 -20.78 -21.46 -2.33
N ALA A 28 -20.39 -20.23 -2.03
CA ALA A 28 -19.13 -19.62 -2.41
C ALA A 28 -18.46 -18.95 -1.19
N PRO A 29 -17.12 -18.88 -1.15
CA PRO A 29 -16.40 -18.16 -0.11
C PRO A 29 -16.75 -16.67 -0.06
N ILE A 30 -16.66 -16.06 1.11
CA ILE A 30 -16.88 -14.63 1.31
C ILE A 30 -15.53 -13.92 1.46
N THR A 31 -15.22 -12.95 0.61
CA THR A 31 -13.99 -12.15 0.74
C THR A 31 -14.25 -10.86 1.51
N VAL A 32 -13.42 -10.60 2.51
CA VAL A 32 -13.49 -9.39 3.35
C VAL A 32 -12.19 -8.61 3.26
N ALA A 33 -12.30 -7.30 3.03
CA ALA A 33 -11.18 -6.38 3.16
C ALA A 33 -10.96 -6.06 4.65
N VAL A 34 -9.75 -6.31 5.14
CA VAL A 34 -9.34 -5.99 6.52
C VAL A 34 -8.21 -4.99 6.39
N LEU A 35 -8.43 -3.79 6.91
CA LEU A 35 -7.44 -2.71 6.90
C LEU A 35 -6.89 -2.52 8.32
N PRO A 36 -5.58 -2.29 8.48
CA PRO A 36 -5.05 -1.88 9.77
C PRO A 36 -5.69 -0.55 10.20
N ARG A 37 -5.88 -0.37 11.51
CA ARG A 37 -6.19 0.97 12.02
C ARG A 37 -4.99 1.89 11.73
N ARG A 38 -5.25 3.18 11.53
CA ARG A 38 -4.19 4.17 11.32
C ARG A 38 -3.18 4.16 12.48
N LEU A 39 -1.89 4.29 12.17
CA LEU A 39 -0.79 4.29 13.15
C LEU A 39 -0.94 5.47 14.13
N ASP A 40 -1.55 6.57 13.69
CA ASP A 40 -1.86 7.76 14.49
C ASP A 40 -2.97 7.62 15.54
N ASN A 41 -3.64 6.47 15.64
CA ASN A 41 -4.83 6.34 16.47
C ASN A 41 -4.52 5.70 17.83
N LEU A 42 -3.92 6.50 18.73
CA LEU A 42 -3.69 6.18 20.15
C LEU A 42 -4.85 6.64 21.06
N GLY A 43 -6.10 6.52 20.59
CA GLY A 43 -7.32 6.70 21.39
C GLY A 43 -7.69 8.14 21.77
N PHE A 44 -6.74 9.01 22.08
CA PHE A 44 -6.99 10.38 22.58
C PHE A 44 -6.19 11.49 21.90
N VAL A 45 -5.22 11.17 21.05
CA VAL A 45 -4.39 12.14 20.31
C VAL A 45 -4.19 11.62 18.89
N SER A 46 -4.50 12.43 17.88
CA SER A 46 -4.16 12.19 16.47
C SER A 46 -2.87 12.96 16.17
N MET A 47 -1.80 12.26 15.83
CA MET A 47 -0.53 12.82 15.35
C MET A 47 -0.30 12.30 13.94
N SER A 48 0.10 13.13 12.97
CA SER A 48 0.37 12.62 11.61
C SER A 48 1.33 11.41 11.64
N ASP A 49 1.06 10.36 10.86
CA ASP A 49 1.85 9.10 10.84
C ASP A 49 3.37 9.36 10.65
N ARG A 50 3.75 10.43 9.94
CA ARG A 50 5.14 10.90 9.77
C ARG A 50 5.86 11.32 11.06
N VAL A 51 5.13 11.61 12.13
CA VAL A 51 5.68 11.93 13.46
C VAL A 51 5.81 10.67 14.31
N ALA A 52 5.01 9.63 14.01
CA ALA A 52 4.99 8.38 14.76
C ALA A 52 6.04 7.37 14.28
N SER A 53 6.43 7.43 13.00
CA SER A 53 7.45 6.55 12.43
C SER A 53 8.30 7.22 11.37
N ASN A 54 9.60 6.88 11.36
CA ASN A 54 10.53 7.22 10.28
C ASN A 54 10.33 6.32 9.05
N ASP A 55 9.60 5.21 9.18
CA ASP A 55 9.26 4.27 8.10
C ASP A 55 7.81 3.77 8.25
N VAL A 56 6.88 4.68 7.99
CA VAL A 56 5.43 4.47 8.08
C VAL A 56 4.98 3.25 7.25
N GLU A 57 5.58 3.03 6.08
CA GLU A 57 5.22 1.93 5.19
C GLU A 57 5.65 0.58 5.75
N ALA A 58 6.89 0.45 6.26
CA ALA A 58 7.33 -0.79 6.89
C ALA A 58 6.47 -1.13 8.12
N ASP A 59 6.08 -0.13 8.90
CA ASP A 59 5.23 -0.32 10.08
C ASP A 59 3.80 -0.72 9.71
N TYR A 60 3.20 -0.10 8.69
CA TYR A 60 1.89 -0.54 8.19
C TYR A 60 1.94 -1.95 7.59
N ARG A 61 3.03 -2.30 6.87
CA ARG A 61 3.22 -3.67 6.36
C ARG A 61 3.36 -4.67 7.49
N ALA A 62 4.18 -4.38 8.50
CA ALA A 62 4.34 -5.23 9.68
C ALA A 62 3.00 -5.43 10.40
N ARG A 63 2.20 -4.36 10.54
CA ARG A 63 0.86 -4.44 11.11
C ARG A 63 -0.09 -5.29 10.26
N CYS A 64 -0.03 -5.18 8.94
CA CYS A 64 -0.82 -6.02 8.04
C CYS A 64 -0.46 -7.50 8.18
N GLU A 65 0.83 -7.81 8.30
CA GLU A 65 1.30 -9.18 8.51
C GLU A 65 0.89 -9.74 9.89
N GLU A 66 0.94 -8.93 10.95
CA GLU A 66 0.44 -9.30 12.28
C GLU A 66 -1.05 -9.66 12.23
N ILE A 67 -1.87 -8.80 11.62
CA ILE A 67 -3.31 -9.04 11.42
C ILE A 67 -3.52 -10.31 10.58
N ALA A 68 -2.74 -10.49 9.52
CA ALA A 68 -2.84 -11.66 8.67
C ALA A 68 -2.49 -12.95 9.42
N ALA A 69 -1.47 -12.93 10.27
CA ALA A 69 -1.09 -14.07 11.11
C ALA A 69 -2.22 -14.47 12.08
N GLU A 70 -2.86 -13.49 12.72
CA GLU A 70 -4.01 -13.71 13.60
C GLU A 70 -5.24 -14.29 12.86
N LEU A 71 -5.52 -13.78 11.65
CA LEU A 71 -6.62 -14.27 10.83
C LEU A 71 -6.38 -15.71 10.34
N ARG A 72 -5.14 -16.06 9.97
CA ARG A 72 -4.78 -17.42 9.53
C ARG A 72 -4.98 -18.48 10.62
N GLN A 73 -4.99 -18.09 11.89
CA GLN A 73 -5.26 -19.02 13.01
C GLN A 73 -6.76 -19.32 13.21
N ARG A 74 -7.66 -18.62 12.51
CA ARG A 74 -9.11 -18.78 12.69
C ARG A 74 -9.62 -19.95 11.84
N PRO A 75 -10.45 -20.85 12.42
CA PRO A 75 -10.85 -22.10 11.77
C PRO A 75 -11.77 -21.93 10.55
N TYR A 76 -12.38 -20.76 10.39
CA TYR A 76 -13.30 -20.42 9.30
C TYR A 76 -12.66 -19.55 8.20
N ILE A 77 -11.36 -19.25 8.32
CA ILE A 77 -10.61 -18.53 7.29
C ILE A 77 -9.95 -19.55 6.36
N ASP A 78 -10.20 -19.41 5.07
CA ASP A 78 -9.71 -20.29 4.01
C ASP A 78 -8.39 -19.75 3.43
N GLU A 79 -8.35 -18.44 3.14
CA GLU A 79 -7.19 -17.79 2.55
C GLU A 79 -7.00 -16.38 3.14
N VAL A 80 -5.75 -15.94 3.29
CA VAL A 80 -5.41 -14.57 3.67
C VAL A 80 -4.33 -14.03 2.76
N THR A 81 -4.65 -12.93 2.07
CA THR A 81 -3.74 -12.23 1.17
C THR A 81 -3.48 -10.81 1.70
N VAL A 82 -2.22 -10.46 1.92
CA VAL A 82 -1.83 -9.08 2.24
C VAL A 82 -1.65 -8.33 0.93
N ALA A 83 -2.47 -7.30 0.72
CA ALA A 83 -2.32 -6.35 -0.38
C ALA A 83 -1.94 -5.01 0.24
N CYS A 84 -0.64 -4.68 0.22
CA CYS A 84 -0.17 -3.34 0.58
C CYS A 84 -0.28 -2.47 -0.66
N THR A 85 -1.30 -1.62 -0.73
CA THR A 85 -1.57 -0.77 -1.90
C THR A 85 -0.69 0.47 -1.97
N GLU A 86 0.11 0.74 -0.94
CA GLU A 86 0.98 1.93 -0.88
C GLU A 86 2.45 1.65 -1.21
N THR A 87 2.79 0.46 -1.73
CA THR A 87 4.10 0.33 -2.39
C THR A 87 3.99 0.94 -3.78
N HIS A 88 4.13 2.26 -3.88
CA HIS A 88 4.49 2.88 -5.14
C HIS A 88 5.92 2.42 -5.43
N THR A 89 6.08 1.31 -6.12
CA THR A 89 7.38 0.83 -6.61
C THR A 89 7.45 1.08 -8.09
N CYS A 90 8.62 1.50 -8.56
CA CYS A 90 8.87 1.65 -9.98
C CYS A 90 8.76 0.29 -10.69
N SER A 91 7.95 0.23 -11.75
CA SER A 91 7.83 -0.98 -12.59
C SER A 91 9.10 -1.31 -13.37
N HIS A 92 10.04 -0.36 -13.50
CA HIS A 92 11.29 -0.53 -14.23
C HIS A 92 12.41 -1.06 -13.33
N CYS A 93 12.65 -0.45 -12.17
CA CYS A 93 13.76 -0.82 -11.29
C CYS A 93 13.34 -1.59 -10.03
N GLY A 94 12.05 -1.68 -9.72
CA GLY A 94 11.53 -2.34 -8.52
C GLY A 94 11.83 -1.61 -7.20
N LEU A 95 12.53 -0.47 -7.27
CA LEU A 95 12.80 0.40 -6.12
C LEU A 95 11.55 1.20 -5.75
N ARG A 96 11.58 1.84 -4.58
CA ARG A 96 10.54 2.78 -4.15
C ARG A 96 10.43 3.92 -5.16
N TRP A 97 9.21 4.27 -5.50
CA TRP A 97 8.89 5.38 -6.37
C TRP A 97 9.06 6.67 -5.57
N GLU A 98 9.94 7.52 -6.06
CA GLU A 98 10.26 8.83 -5.50
C GLU A 98 10.14 9.82 -6.65
N GLU A 99 9.55 10.97 -6.38
CA GLU A 99 9.33 12.05 -7.34
C GLU A 99 9.90 13.35 -6.78
N LEU A 100 10.41 14.21 -7.66
CA LEU A 100 10.80 15.57 -7.29
C LEU A 100 9.59 16.36 -6.82
N THR A 101 9.71 16.98 -5.65
CA THR A 101 8.82 18.06 -5.24
C THR A 101 9.07 19.32 -6.06
N ALA A 102 8.15 20.29 -6.01
CA ALA A 102 8.33 21.57 -6.69
C ALA A 102 9.61 22.32 -6.25
N ASP A 103 9.95 22.23 -4.97
CA ASP A 103 11.16 22.84 -4.42
C ASP A 103 12.43 22.14 -4.94
N GLU A 104 12.44 20.80 -4.96
CA GLU A 104 13.57 20.02 -5.47
C GLU A 104 13.77 20.15 -6.98
N ALA A 105 12.69 20.34 -7.74
CA ALA A 105 12.76 20.62 -9.18
C ALA A 105 13.34 22.01 -9.47
N ALA A 106 13.17 22.98 -8.56
CA ALA A 106 13.67 24.34 -8.69
C ALA A 106 15.09 24.54 -8.12
N ASP A 107 15.62 23.55 -7.39
CA ASP A 107 16.95 23.59 -6.78
C ASP A 107 17.97 22.85 -7.65
N ASP A 108 18.98 23.58 -8.13
CA ASP A 108 20.09 23.09 -8.97
C ASP A 108 20.91 21.97 -8.33
N SER A 109 20.81 21.76 -7.01
CA SER A 109 21.49 20.67 -6.31
C SER A 109 20.71 19.35 -6.32
N THR A 110 19.42 19.38 -6.66
CA THR A 110 18.53 18.21 -6.64
C THR A 110 17.80 17.95 -7.96
N ASN A 111 17.70 18.95 -8.83
CA ASN A 111 17.14 18.78 -10.16
C ASN A 111 18.02 17.86 -11.03
N GLN A 112 17.41 17.24 -12.04
CA GLN A 112 18.14 16.41 -13.00
C GLN A 112 18.80 17.27 -14.09
N ASP A 113 18.08 18.31 -14.54
CA ASP A 113 18.54 19.36 -15.44
C ASP A 113 17.60 20.59 -15.38
N GLU A 114 17.85 21.59 -16.23
CA GLU A 114 17.03 22.81 -16.34
C GLU A 114 15.57 22.55 -16.79
N HIS A 115 15.25 21.32 -17.17
CA HIS A 115 13.90 20.91 -17.61
C HIS A 115 13.16 20.08 -16.55
N SER A 116 13.75 19.88 -15.37
CA SER A 116 13.09 19.16 -14.29
C SER A 116 11.81 19.83 -13.81
N VAL A 117 10.84 19.01 -13.42
CA VAL A 117 9.51 19.46 -12.98
C VAL A 117 9.00 18.66 -11.78
N GLU A 118 8.06 19.24 -11.04
CA GLU A 118 7.34 18.54 -9.98
C GLU A 118 6.69 17.24 -10.50
N GLY A 119 6.86 16.17 -9.73
CA GLY A 119 6.35 14.83 -10.05
C GLY A 119 7.30 14.00 -10.93
N GLU A 120 8.46 14.54 -11.32
CA GLU A 120 9.43 13.78 -12.11
C GLU A 120 10.06 12.66 -11.26
N PRO A 121 9.98 11.38 -11.69
CA PRO A 121 10.53 10.27 -10.92
C PRO A 121 12.05 10.34 -10.85
N VAL A 122 12.65 9.97 -9.71
CA VAL A 122 14.13 9.98 -9.53
C VAL A 122 14.73 8.58 -9.38
N CYS A 123 13.89 7.55 -9.33
CA CYS A 123 14.29 6.19 -8.96
C CYS A 123 15.12 5.45 -10.02
N CYS A 124 14.92 5.72 -11.32
CA CYS A 124 15.78 5.19 -12.39
C CYS A 124 15.61 5.97 -13.70
N CYS A 125 16.60 5.79 -14.58
CA CYS A 125 16.67 6.38 -15.90
C CYS A 125 15.45 6.04 -16.78
N GLU A 126 14.97 4.79 -16.75
CA GLU A 126 13.81 4.35 -17.55
C GLU A 126 12.51 5.03 -17.13
N ALA A 127 12.31 5.24 -15.83
CA ALA A 127 11.14 5.95 -15.30
C ALA A 127 11.18 7.43 -15.69
N ILE A 128 12.35 8.06 -15.60
CA ILE A 128 12.59 9.45 -16.05
C ILE A 128 12.26 9.57 -17.54
N ASP A 129 12.80 8.68 -18.38
CA ASP A 129 12.56 8.73 -19.83
C ASP A 129 11.08 8.55 -20.19
N ALA A 130 10.40 7.60 -19.53
CA ALA A 130 8.98 7.36 -19.75
C ALA A 130 8.15 8.61 -19.39
N PHE A 131 8.40 9.19 -18.21
CA PHE A 131 7.73 10.39 -17.74
C PHE A 131 7.98 11.59 -18.67
N ARG A 132 9.25 11.84 -19.05
CA ARG A 132 9.62 12.94 -19.93
C ARG A 132 9.03 12.78 -21.32
N THR A 133 9.03 11.55 -21.87
CA THR A 133 8.40 11.24 -23.16
C THR A 133 6.90 11.53 -23.13
N GLU A 134 6.20 11.09 -22.08
CA GLU A 134 4.75 11.31 -21.93
C GLU A 134 4.41 12.80 -21.83
N ARG A 135 5.24 13.59 -21.14
CA ARG A 135 5.03 15.02 -20.93
C ARG A 135 5.65 15.92 -21.99
N GLY A 136 6.34 15.37 -22.99
CA GLY A 136 7.03 16.13 -24.04
C GLY A 136 8.20 16.96 -23.51
N ILE A 137 8.82 16.53 -22.41
CA ILE A 137 10.00 17.15 -21.80
C ILE A 137 11.25 16.57 -22.52
N PRO A 138 12.28 17.38 -22.81
CA PRO A 138 13.51 16.89 -23.41
C PRO A 138 14.14 15.75 -22.59
N ALA A 139 14.57 14.68 -23.26
CA ALA A 139 15.22 13.55 -22.60
C ALA A 139 16.45 13.99 -21.82
N LEU A 140 16.67 13.37 -20.66
CA LEU A 140 17.80 13.69 -19.79
C LEU A 140 19.12 13.44 -20.55
N GLN A 141 20.00 14.44 -20.57
CA GLN A 141 21.32 14.27 -21.15
C GLN A 141 22.15 13.40 -20.21
N ARG A 142 22.27 12.12 -20.55
CA ARG A 142 23.18 11.20 -19.88
C ARG A 142 24.57 11.47 -20.41
N ASP A 143 25.36 12.26 -19.69
CA ASP A 143 26.78 12.39 -19.98
C ASP A 143 27.41 11.00 -19.86
N GLY A 144 27.70 10.40 -21.01
CA GLY A 144 28.30 9.08 -21.10
C GLY A 144 29.74 9.11 -20.59
N ALA A 145 29.92 8.84 -19.30
CA ALA A 145 31.19 8.35 -18.79
C ALA A 145 31.30 6.86 -19.15
N ALA A 146 31.99 6.58 -20.26
CA ALA A 146 32.55 5.26 -20.56
C ALA A 146 33.73 4.94 -19.62
#